data_AF-A0A497M793-F1
#
_entry.id   AF-A0A497M793-F1
#
_cell.length_a   1.000
_cell.length_b   1.000
_cell.length_c   1.000
_cell.angle_alpha   90.00
_cell.angle_beta   90.00
_cell.angle_gamma   90.00
#
_symmetry.space_group_name_H-M   'P 1'
#
loop_
_entity.id
_entity.type
_entity.pdbx_description
1 polymer ?
#
loop_
_entity_poly.entity_id
_entity_poly.type
_entity_poly.pdbx_seq_one_letter_code
_entity_poly.pdbx_strand_id
1 'polypeptide(L)' 'MKVDSKGRIHLPREVSEEVGDVVILEKTDQGFVLKPGELADFLKEIKEVITSEPSRTGKPENWLPSRMKTI' A
#
# COMPACT_ATOMS: atom_id res chain seq x y z
N MET A 1 -5.93 2.60 -24.03
CA MET A 1 -6.68 3.04 -22.83
C MET A 1 -6.01 4.29 -22.28
N LYS A 2 -6.76 5.36 -22.00
CA LYS A 2 -6.19 6.65 -21.57
C LYS A 2 -6.37 6.79 -20.06
N VAL A 3 -5.26 6.81 -19.33
CA VAL A 3 -5.23 7.14 -17.91
C VAL A 3 -5.06 8.66 -17.81
N ASP A 4 -5.96 9.33 -17.09
CA ASP A 4 -5.80 10.77 -16.82
C ASP A 4 -4.59 11.02 -15.92
N SER A 5 -4.08 12.25 -15.91
CA SER A 5 -3.06 12.77 -14.98
C SER A 5 -3.31 12.43 -13.50
N LYS A 6 -4.57 12.15 -13.13
CA LYS A 6 -5.01 11.75 -11.78
C LYS A 6 -5.16 10.24 -11.58
N GLY A 7 -4.72 9.41 -12.51
CA GLY A 7 -4.83 7.95 -12.42
C GLY A 7 -6.22 7.40 -12.70
N ARG A 8 -7.15 8.20 -13.24
CA ARG A 8 -8.53 7.78 -13.51
C ARG A 8 -8.65 7.12 -14.88
N ILE A 9 -9.49 6.09 -14.96
CA ILE A 9 -9.80 5.36 -16.18
C ILE A 9 -11.30 5.51 -16.44
N HIS A 10 -11.67 5.90 -17.66
CA HIS A 10 -13.07 5.92 -18.06
C HIS A 10 -13.45 4.53 -18.57
N LEU A 11 -14.30 3.83 -17.82
CA LEU A 11 -14.84 2.53 -18.19
C LEU A 11 -16.32 2.68 -18.58
N PRO A 12 -16.81 1.88 -19.55
CA PRO A 12 -18.25 1.73 -19.77
C PRO A 12 -18.95 1.27 -18.50
N ARG A 13 -20.24 1.62 -18.35
CA ARG A 13 -20.99 1.39 -17.12
C ARG A 13 -21.06 -0.09 -16.76
N GLU A 14 -21.23 -0.94 -17.75
CA GLU A 14 -21.33 -2.40 -17.63
C GLU A 14 -20.05 -2.97 -16.99
N VAL A 15 -18.89 -2.47 -17.42
CA VAL A 15 -17.58 -2.89 -16.89
C VAL A 15 -17.33 -2.27 -15.53
N SER A 16 -17.78 -1.04 -15.27
CA SER A 16 -17.64 -0.41 -13.96
C SER A 16 -18.45 -1.12 -12.87
N GLU A 17 -19.65 -1.62 -13.20
CA GLU A 17 -20.49 -2.39 -12.26
C GLU A 17 -19.86 -3.75 -11.92
N GLU A 18 -19.08 -4.33 -12.85
CA GLU A 18 -18.39 -5.62 -12.65
C GLU A 18 -17.07 -5.49 -11.86
N VAL A 19 -16.28 -4.45 -12.13
CA VAL A 19 -14.91 -4.33 -11.60
C VAL A 19 -14.82 -3.41 -10.36
N GLY A 20 -15.83 -2.56 -10.14
CA GLY A 20 -15.94 -1.69 -8.96
C GLY A 20 -15.16 -0.36 -9.07
N ASP A 21 -15.03 0.33 -7.95
CA ASP A 21 -14.47 1.70 -7.88
C ASP A 21 -12.94 1.75 -8.05
N VAL A 22 -12.24 0.66 -7.72
CA VAL A 22 -10.78 0.57 -7.80
C VAL A 22 -10.39 -0.64 -8.63
N VAL A 23 -9.46 -0.43 -9.55
CA VAL A 23 -9.02 -1.43 -10.52
C VAL A 23 -7.50 -1.49 -10.56
N ILE A 24 -6.96 -2.70 -10.59
CA ILE A 24 -5.53 -2.94 -10.83
C ILE A 24 -5.34 -3.09 -12.34
N LEU A 25 -4.52 -2.21 -12.91
CA LEU A 25 -4.17 -2.23 -14.31
C LEU A 25 -2.82 -2.94 -14.50
N GLU A 26 -2.83 -4.08 -15.18
CA GLU A 26 -1.64 -4.84 -15.51
C GLU A 26 -1.38 -4.77 -17.02
N LYS A 27 -0.17 -4.38 -17.42
CA LYS A 27 0.22 -4.33 -18.84
C LYS A 27 0.79 -5.67 -19.27
N THR A 28 0.22 -6.26 -20.32
CA THR A 28 0.68 -7.51 -20.93
C THR A 28 1.09 -7.28 -22.39
N ASP A 29 1.76 -8.27 -23.00
CA ASP A 29 2.23 -8.18 -24.40
C ASP A 29 1.08 -8.02 -25.41
N GLN A 30 -0.13 -8.44 -25.03
CA GLN A 30 -1.34 -8.35 -25.86
C GLN A 30 -2.24 -7.16 -25.50
N GLY A 31 -1.92 -6.40 -24.45
CA GLY A 31 -2.72 -5.24 -24.07
C GLY A 31 -2.70 -4.93 -22.57
N PHE A 32 -3.88 -4.72 -22.02
CA PHE A 32 -4.07 -4.36 -20.62
C PHE A 32 -5.11 -5.26 -19.99
N VAL A 33 -4.81 -5.80 -18.82
CA VAL A 33 -5.72 -6.58 -18.00
C VAL A 33 -6.19 -5.71 -16.84
N LEU A 34 -7.51 -5.60 -16.69
CA LEU A 34 -8.16 -4.96 -15.56
C LEU A 34 -8.57 -6.05 -14.57
N LYS A 35 -8.11 -5.93 -13.34
CA LYS A 35 -8.56 -6.78 -12.23
C LYS A 35 -9.29 -5.91 -11.21
N PRO A 36 -10.37 -6.40 -10.58
CA PRO A 36 -10.96 -5.72 -9.44
C PRO A 36 -9.87 -5.54 -8.38
N GLY A 37 -9.63 -4.30 -8.00
CA GLY A 37 -8.72 -3.96 -6.94
C GLY A 37 -9.50 -3.81 -5.66
N GLU A 38 -9.06 -4.47 -4.60
CA GLU A 38 -9.48 -4.02 -3.28
C GLU A 38 -8.78 -2.69 -3.01
N LEU A 39 -9.53 -1.69 -2.53
CA LEU A 39 -8.91 -0.62 -1.76
C LEU A 39 -8.18 -1.36 -0.64
N ALA A 40 -6.86 -1.46 -0.74
CA ALA A 40 -6.07 -1.81 0.43
C ALA A 40 -6.57 -0.89 1.52
N ASP A 41 -7.22 -1.46 2.53
CA ASP A 41 -7.75 -0.71 3.65
C ASP A 41 -6.53 -0.07 4.29
N PHE A 42 -6.19 1.14 3.86
CA PHE A 42 -5.03 1.88 4.34
C PHE A 42 -5.08 1.95 5.87
N LEU A 43 -6.29 2.05 6.42
CA LEU A 43 -6.56 1.98 7.84
C LEU A 43 -6.30 0.60 8.46
N LYS A 44 -6.53 -0.50 7.73
CA LYS A 44 -6.22 -1.87 8.18
C LYS A 44 -4.71 -2.08 8.23
N GLU A 45 -3.96 -1.66 7.22
CA GLU A 45 -2.50 -1.76 7.21
C GLU A 45 -1.86 -0.93 8.33
N ILE A 46 -2.35 0.30 8.55
CA ILE A 46 -1.91 1.13 9.69
C ILE A 46 -2.25 0.47 11.03
N LYS A 47 -3.46 -0.07 11.18
CA LYS A 47 -3.85 -0.78 12.40
C LYS A 47 -2.96 -1.99 12.64
N GLU A 48 -2.68 -2.80 11.62
CA GLU A 48 -1.78 -3.95 11.70
C GLU A 48 -0.38 -3.52 12.13
N VAL A 49 0.18 -2.45 11.56
CA VAL A 49 1.51 -1.93 11.95
C VAL A 49 1.52 -1.40 13.38
N ILE A 50 0.54 -0.59 13.79
CA ILE A 50 0.50 -0.03 15.15
C ILE A 50 0.28 -1.12 16.21
N THR A 51 -0.55 -2.11 15.90
CA THR A 51 -0.84 -3.23 16.81
C THR A 51 0.20 -4.34 16.75
N SER A 52 1.07 -4.34 15.74
CA SER A 52 2.15 -5.32 15.65
C SER A 52 3.10 -5.15 16.83
N GLU A 53 3.38 -6.26 17.53
CA GLU A 53 4.45 -6.26 18.52
C GLU A 53 5.79 -6.24 17.78
N PRO A 54 6.59 -5.16 17.89
CA PRO A 54 7.85 -5.09 17.18
C PRO A 54 8.79 -6.16 17.73
N SER A 55 9.42 -6.91 16.84
CA SER A 55 10.47 -7.86 17.21
C SER A 55 11.59 -7.11 17.91
N ARG A 56 11.72 -7.29 19.22
CA ARG A 56 12.79 -6.66 20.00
C ARG A 56 14.11 -7.26 19.55
N THR A 57 14.98 -6.47 18.94
CA THR A 57 16.33 -6.88 18.49
C THR A 57 17.29 -7.18 19.63
N GLY A 58 16.86 -7.08 20.90
CA GLY A 58 17.64 -7.46 22.08
C GLY A 58 17.17 -6.79 23.37
N LYS A 59 17.94 -6.99 24.45
CA LYS A 59 17.81 -6.17 25.66
C LYS A 59 18.42 -4.79 25.36
N PRO A 60 17.72 -3.67 25.66
CA PRO A 60 18.31 -2.35 25.53
C PRO A 60 19.55 -2.26 26.43
N GLU A 61 20.68 -1.84 25.86
CA GLU A 61 21.91 -1.60 26.62
C GLU A 61 21.77 -0.27 27.37
N ASN A 62 22.02 -0.27 28.68
CA ASN A 62 22.06 0.96 29.44
C ASN A 62 23.42 1.64 29.25
N TRP A 63 23.52 2.57 28.31
CA TRP A 63 24.75 3.29 28.06
C TRP A 63 25.13 4.18 29.24
N LEU A 64 26.43 4.22 29.58
CA LEU A 64 26.92 5.17 30.57
C LEU A 64 26.85 6.60 30.04
N PRO A 65 26.64 7.61 30.91
CA PRO A 65 26.55 9.02 30.51
C PRO A 65 27.75 9.51 29.67
N SER A 66 28.94 8.94 29.88
CA SER A 66 30.14 9.26 29.10
C SER A 66 30.01 8.90 27.62
N ARG A 67 29.34 7.79 27.29
CA ARG A 67 29.08 7.39 25.89
C ARG A 67 27.97 8.23 25.26
N MET A 68 26.94 8.60 26.03
CA MET A 68 25.84 9.42 25.52
C MET A 68 26.27 10.84 25.14
N LYS A 69 27.23 11.42 25.87
CA LYS A 69 27.74 12.79 25.63
C LYS A 69 28.78 12.91 24.52
N THR A 70 29.12 11.82 23.84
CA THR A 70 30.11 11.81 22.75
C THR A 70 29.44 11.99 21.36
N ILE A 71 28.10 12.11 21.32
CA ILE A 71 27.30 12.36 20.11
C ILE A 71 27.05 13.86 19.97
#